data_AF-A0A2Z5X2Y4-F1
#
_entry.id   AF-A0A2Z5X2Y4-F1
#
_cell.length_a   1.000
_cell.length_b   1.000
_cell.length_c   1.000
_cell.angle_alpha   90.00
_cell.angle_beta   90.00
_cell.angle_gamma   90.00
#
_symmetry.space_group_name_H-M   'P 1'
#
loop_
_entity.id
_entity.type
_entity.pdbx_description
1 polymer ?
#
loop_
_entity_poly.entity_id
_entity_poly.type
_entity_poly.pdbx_seq_one_letter_code
_entity_poly.pdbx_strand_id
1 'polypeptide(L)'
;MSEEQATASFTAPKPTGKTPIWGGSTGGLLNSAFTEEKYLISWNAPKEFVFELPTGGAATAVKGDNLLYLAKKEQALALGTQLRKFKITNYKIWREFPNGDQVYLHPQDGVFPEKVNAGRVAANSVGRKIGDNPNPISVKFTGKATYDA
;
A
#
# COMPACT_ATOMS: atom_id res chain seq x y z
N MET A 1 8.09 0.51 39.24
CA MET A 1 8.69 1.47 38.31
C MET A 1 8.39 0.97 36.91
N SER A 2 7.18 1.24 36.43
CA SER A 2 6.75 0.83 35.09
C SER A 2 7.15 1.97 34.17
N GLU A 3 8.28 1.84 33.49
CA GLU A 3 8.66 2.78 32.44
C GLU A 3 7.63 2.69 31.32
N GLU A 4 6.83 3.75 31.22
CA GLU A 4 5.90 3.99 30.13
C GLU A 4 6.72 4.17 28.86
N GLN A 5 6.87 3.09 28.10
CA GLN A 5 7.53 3.12 26.80
C GLN A 5 6.72 4.02 25.87
N ALA A 6 7.22 5.23 25.65
CA ALA A 6 6.70 6.14 24.64
C ALA A 6 6.65 5.40 23.29
N THR A 7 5.44 5.23 22.77
CA THR A 7 5.22 4.66 21.44
C THR A 7 5.86 5.58 20.42
N ALA A 8 6.95 5.14 19.79
CA ALA A 8 7.60 5.88 18.73
C ALA A 8 6.59 6.13 17.59
N SER A 9 6.09 7.36 17.48
CA SER A 9 5.15 7.76 16.45
C SER A 9 5.90 7.86 15.12
N PHE A 10 5.76 6.86 14.25
CA PHE A 10 6.29 6.92 12.90
C PHE A 10 5.65 8.09 12.14
N THR A 11 6.49 9.04 11.69
CA THR A 11 6.03 10.13 10.84
C THR A 11 6.23 9.73 9.38
N ALA A 12 5.15 9.71 8.61
CA ALA A 12 5.22 9.38 7.20
C ALA A 12 6.06 10.42 6.45
N PRO A 13 7.05 10.02 5.64
CA PRO A 13 7.83 10.96 4.86
C PRO A 13 6.98 11.53 3.72
N LYS A 14 7.26 12.79 3.35
CA LYS A 14 6.66 13.40 2.17
C LYS A 14 7.18 12.69 0.91
N PRO A 15 6.33 12.31 -0.05
CA PRO A 15 6.78 11.68 -1.28
C PRO A 15 7.56 12.67 -2.13
N THR A 16 8.74 12.26 -2.59
CA THR A 16 9.62 13.03 -3.48
C THR A 16 10.21 12.09 -4.52
N GLY A 17 10.52 12.61 -5.71
CA GLY A 17 11.20 11.84 -6.74
C GLY A 17 10.90 12.33 -8.14
N LYS A 18 11.60 11.74 -9.11
CA LYS A 18 11.38 11.98 -10.53
C LYS A 18 10.50 10.87 -11.12
N THR A 19 9.67 11.23 -12.08
CA THR A 19 8.91 10.23 -12.84
C THR A 19 9.87 9.36 -13.66
N PRO A 20 9.74 8.03 -13.63
CA PRO A 20 10.47 7.14 -14.52
C PRO A 20 10.29 7.55 -15.99
N ILE A 21 11.32 7.30 -16.80
CA ILE A 21 11.30 7.61 -18.23
C ILE A 21 10.36 6.63 -18.92
N TRP A 22 9.32 7.16 -19.55
CA TRP A 22 8.29 6.36 -20.20
C TRP A 22 7.60 7.14 -21.32
N GLY A 23 7.28 6.45 -22.42
CA GLY A 23 6.65 7.05 -23.61
C GLY A 23 5.14 7.25 -23.53
N GLY A 24 4.48 6.83 -22.44
CA GLY A 24 3.03 6.87 -22.30
C GLY A 24 2.33 5.57 -22.72
N SER A 25 1.11 5.37 -22.22
CA SER A 25 0.21 4.24 -22.54
C SER A 25 -1.24 4.65 -22.28
N THR A 26 -2.17 3.86 -22.79
CA THR A 26 -3.62 3.97 -22.57
C THR A 26 -4.07 3.42 -21.22
N GLY A 27 -3.21 2.67 -20.49
CA GLY A 27 -3.55 2.05 -19.21
C GLY A 27 -3.35 2.94 -17.96
N GLY A 28 -3.10 4.24 -18.14
CA GLY A 28 -2.76 5.18 -17.07
C GLY A 28 -3.94 5.68 -16.22
N LEU A 29 -3.80 6.90 -15.68
CA LEU A 29 -4.86 7.55 -14.91
C LEU A 29 -6.06 7.90 -15.81
N LEU A 30 -7.27 7.68 -15.27
CA LEU A 30 -8.54 8.05 -15.89
C LEU A 30 -9.29 9.06 -15.01
N ASN A 31 -10.54 9.38 -15.34
CA ASN A 31 -11.34 10.39 -14.62
C ASN A 31 -11.44 10.12 -13.10
N SER A 32 -11.49 8.85 -12.68
CA SER A 32 -11.49 8.45 -11.26
C SER A 32 -10.30 9.04 -10.47
N ALA A 33 -9.15 9.24 -11.10
CA ALA A 33 -7.99 9.87 -10.46
C ALA A 33 -8.21 11.34 -10.06
N PHE A 34 -9.16 12.01 -10.72
CA PHE A 34 -9.49 13.42 -10.49
C PHE A 34 -10.78 13.60 -9.69
N THR A 35 -11.69 12.61 -9.70
CA THR A 35 -12.98 12.69 -9.01
C THR A 35 -13.02 11.91 -7.70
N GLU A 36 -12.20 10.86 -7.53
CA GLU A 36 -12.25 9.96 -6.38
C GLU A 36 -10.91 9.92 -5.63
N GLU A 37 -9.89 9.32 -6.22
CA GLU A 37 -8.56 9.15 -5.62
C GLU A 37 -7.55 8.61 -6.65
N LYS A 38 -6.27 8.83 -6.37
CA LYS A 38 -5.16 8.18 -7.08
C LYS A 38 -4.10 7.70 -6.10
N TYR A 39 -3.23 6.83 -6.56
CA TYR A 39 -2.20 6.22 -5.74
C TYR A 39 -0.83 6.67 -6.20
N LEU A 40 0.06 6.83 -5.25
CA LEU A 40 1.42 7.29 -5.47
C LEU A 40 2.39 6.27 -4.90
N ILE A 41 3.36 5.84 -5.67
CA ILE A 41 4.47 5.01 -5.21
C ILE A 41 5.79 5.74 -5.41
N SER A 42 6.63 5.75 -4.38
CA SER A 42 7.98 6.30 -4.42
C SER A 42 8.97 5.24 -3.94
N TRP A 43 10.15 5.21 -4.55
CA TRP A 43 11.26 4.34 -4.16
C TRP A 43 12.59 4.99 -4.52
N ASN A 44 13.66 4.57 -3.86
CA ASN A 44 15.00 5.03 -4.21
C ASN A 44 15.78 3.90 -4.88
N ALA A 45 16.27 4.16 -6.09
CA ALA A 45 16.98 3.21 -6.93
C ALA A 45 18.50 3.47 -6.91
N PRO A 46 19.35 2.46 -6.64
CA PRO A 46 20.80 2.64 -6.60
C PRO A 46 21.42 2.89 -7.99
N LYS A 47 20.74 2.44 -9.05
CA LYS A 47 21.13 2.55 -10.45
C LYS A 47 19.90 2.72 -11.33
N GLU A 48 20.12 3.14 -12.57
CA GLU A 48 19.09 3.11 -13.60
C GLU A 48 18.82 1.66 -14.04
N PHE A 49 17.54 1.30 -14.21
CA PHE A 49 17.13 -0.02 -14.67
C PHE A 49 15.76 0.02 -15.35
N VAL A 50 15.54 -0.92 -16.26
CA VAL A 50 14.25 -1.09 -16.96
C VAL A 50 13.36 -2.03 -16.15
N PHE A 51 12.07 -1.70 -16.06
CA PHE A 51 11.06 -2.51 -15.40
C PHE A 51 9.74 -2.46 -16.16
N GLU A 52 8.97 -3.54 -16.05
CA GLU A 52 7.60 -3.60 -16.57
C GLU A 52 6.65 -2.77 -15.70
N LEU A 53 5.78 -1.98 -16.33
CA LEU A 53 4.71 -1.26 -15.66
C LEU A 53 3.54 -2.20 -15.37
N PRO A 54 2.85 -2.03 -14.22
CA PRO A 54 1.64 -2.80 -13.90
C PRO A 54 0.47 -2.51 -14.85
N THR A 55 0.56 -1.42 -15.62
CA THR A 55 -0.42 -0.99 -16.64
C THR A 55 -0.04 -1.45 -18.06
N GLY A 56 1.02 -2.24 -18.20
CA GLY A 56 1.56 -2.69 -19.48
C GLY A 56 2.62 -1.76 -20.07
N GLY A 57 3.60 -2.37 -20.75
CA GLY A 57 4.78 -1.72 -21.31
C GLY A 57 5.94 -1.62 -20.31
N ALA A 58 7.09 -1.14 -20.79
CA ALA A 58 8.30 -0.98 -19.98
C ALA A 58 8.62 0.51 -19.73
N ALA A 59 9.17 0.80 -18.57
CA ALA A 59 9.68 2.11 -18.19
C ALA A 59 11.10 2.00 -17.62
N THR A 60 11.86 3.09 -17.69
CA THR A 60 13.22 3.15 -17.14
C THR A 60 13.20 3.97 -15.85
N ALA A 61 13.50 3.32 -14.73
CA ALA A 61 13.65 3.99 -13.44
C ALA A 61 14.97 4.77 -13.41
N VAL A 62 14.95 6.02 -12.98
CA VAL A 62 16.15 6.85 -12.88
C VAL A 62 16.96 6.48 -11.63
N LYS A 63 18.27 6.75 -11.63
CA LYS A 63 19.07 6.65 -10.41
C LYS A 63 18.59 7.67 -9.36
N GLY A 64 18.40 7.25 -8.12
CA GLY A 64 17.91 8.07 -7.01
C GLY A 64 16.41 7.92 -6.77
N ASP A 65 15.77 8.98 -6.30
CA ASP A 65 14.35 8.96 -5.93
C ASP A 65 13.45 8.97 -7.17
N ASN A 66 12.61 7.94 -7.25
CA ASN A 66 11.59 7.77 -8.28
C ASN A 66 10.21 7.96 -7.65
N LEU A 67 9.27 8.40 -8.48
CA LEU A 67 7.89 8.65 -8.08
C LEU A 67 6.95 8.35 -9.25
N LEU A 68 5.89 7.60 -9.02
CA LEU A 68 4.92 7.23 -10.06
C LEU A 68 3.48 7.27 -9.52
N TYR A 69 2.59 7.91 -10.28
CA TYR A 69 1.15 7.87 -10.02
C TYR A 69 0.49 6.68 -10.72
N LEU A 70 -0.43 6.02 -10.03
CA LEU A 70 -1.17 4.83 -10.47
C LEU A 70 -2.64 4.97 -10.11
N ALA A 71 -3.51 4.29 -10.86
CA ALA A 71 -4.96 4.41 -10.68
C ALA A 71 -5.46 3.62 -9.47
N LYS A 72 -4.83 2.49 -9.14
CA LYS A 72 -5.30 1.59 -8.08
C LYS A 72 -4.19 1.20 -7.10
N LYS A 73 -4.57 0.94 -5.83
CA LYS A 73 -3.68 0.42 -4.79
C LYS A 73 -2.96 -0.87 -5.21
N GLU A 74 -3.68 -1.77 -5.87
CA GLU A 74 -3.17 -3.06 -6.33
C GLU A 74 -1.99 -2.91 -7.30
N GLN A 75 -2.07 -1.96 -8.24
CA GLN A 75 -0.99 -1.69 -9.19
C GLN A 75 0.28 -1.21 -8.46
N ALA A 76 0.13 -0.37 -7.44
CA ALA A 76 1.24 0.10 -6.62
C ALA A 76 1.87 -1.05 -5.81
N LEU A 77 1.06 -1.96 -5.24
CA LEU A 77 1.55 -3.14 -4.51
C LEU A 77 2.21 -4.17 -5.44
N ALA A 78 1.68 -4.35 -6.65
CA ALA A 78 2.27 -5.20 -7.69
C ALA A 78 3.66 -4.69 -8.09
N LEU A 79 3.78 -3.38 -8.38
CA LEU A 79 5.06 -2.76 -8.67
C LEU A 79 6.01 -2.85 -7.47
N GLY A 80 5.54 -2.59 -6.25
CA GLY A 80 6.34 -2.77 -5.03
C GLY A 80 6.89 -4.20 -4.89
N THR A 81 6.08 -5.21 -5.19
CA THR A 81 6.50 -6.62 -5.16
C THR A 81 7.55 -6.93 -6.25
N GLN A 82 7.41 -6.33 -7.44
CA GLN A 82 8.41 -6.42 -8.49
C GLN A 82 9.72 -5.69 -8.11
N LEU A 83 9.65 -4.51 -7.50
CA LEU A 83 10.81 -3.76 -6.99
C LEU A 83 11.62 -4.57 -5.96
N ARG A 84 10.93 -5.36 -5.12
CA ARG A 84 11.60 -6.29 -4.19
C ARG A 84 12.46 -7.34 -4.91
N LYS A 85 12.12 -7.76 -6.14
CA LYS A 85 12.98 -8.64 -6.97
C LYS A 85 14.29 -7.97 -7.37
N PHE A 86 14.28 -6.65 -7.53
CA PHE A 86 15.48 -5.83 -7.76
C PHE A 86 16.22 -5.47 -6.47
N LYS A 87 15.86 -6.08 -5.33
CA LYS A 87 16.39 -5.78 -3.99
C LYS A 87 16.14 -4.34 -3.53
N ILE A 88 15.10 -3.70 -4.08
CA ILE A 88 14.65 -2.37 -3.66
C ILE A 88 13.51 -2.56 -2.64
N THR A 89 13.81 -2.31 -1.37
CA THR A 89 12.89 -2.52 -0.23
C THR A 89 12.44 -1.21 0.41
N ASN A 90 12.86 -0.07 -0.11
CA ASN A 90 12.57 1.26 0.43
C ASN A 90 11.35 1.94 -0.22
N TYR A 91 10.52 1.17 -0.92
CA TYR A 91 9.34 1.71 -1.59
C TYR A 91 8.25 2.07 -0.58
N LYS A 92 7.51 3.11 -0.91
CA LYS A 92 6.46 3.69 -0.08
C LYS A 92 5.26 4.02 -0.94
N ILE A 93 4.06 3.87 -0.39
CA ILE A 93 2.80 4.09 -1.12
C ILE A 93 1.92 5.05 -0.33
N TRP A 94 1.33 6.01 -1.04
CA TRP A 94 0.33 6.95 -0.55
C TRP A 94 -0.93 6.86 -1.41
N ARG A 95 -2.04 7.31 -0.83
CA ARG A 95 -3.27 7.66 -1.52
C ARG A 95 -3.40 9.16 -1.53
N GLU A 96 -3.76 9.74 -2.66
CA GLU A 96 -4.00 11.16 -2.84
C GLU A 96 -5.44 11.39 -3.29
N PHE A 97 -6.14 12.29 -2.61
CA PHE A 97 -7.50 12.69 -2.93
C PHE A 97 -7.53 13.93 -3.84
N PRO A 98 -8.65 14.21 -4.54
CA PRO A 98 -8.82 15.37 -5.41
C PRO A 98 -8.59 16.73 -4.72
N ASN A 99 -8.83 16.79 -3.41
CA ASN A 99 -8.58 17.98 -2.59
C ASN A 99 -7.10 18.21 -2.27
N GLY A 100 -6.22 17.27 -2.63
CA GLY A 100 -4.77 17.32 -2.37
C GLY A 100 -4.34 16.63 -1.07
N ASP A 101 -5.27 16.10 -0.28
CA ASP A 101 -4.93 15.35 0.94
C ASP A 101 -4.24 14.05 0.60
N GLN A 102 -3.13 13.77 1.29
CA GLN A 102 -2.34 12.56 1.12
C GLN A 102 -2.40 11.70 2.37
N VAL A 103 -2.77 10.43 2.20
CA VAL A 103 -2.79 9.41 3.24
C VAL A 103 -1.68 8.40 2.97
N TYR A 104 -0.75 8.26 3.91
CA TYR A 104 0.29 7.24 3.82
C TYR A 104 -0.30 5.84 4.06
N LEU A 105 0.00 4.88 3.18
CA LEU A 105 -0.59 3.54 3.21
C LEU A 105 0.41 2.43 3.50
N HIS A 106 1.60 2.45 2.89
CA HIS A 106 2.48 1.28 2.93
C HIS A 106 3.96 1.66 2.89
N PRO A 107 4.82 1.05 3.72
CA PRO A 107 4.47 0.28 4.93
C PRO A 107 3.91 1.19 6.03
N GLN A 108 2.70 0.94 6.53
CA GLN A 108 1.94 1.90 7.36
C GLN A 108 2.69 2.38 8.63
N ASP A 109 3.44 1.49 9.27
CA ASP A 109 4.23 1.76 10.48
C ASP A 109 5.75 1.77 10.19
N GLY A 110 6.14 1.90 8.92
CA GLY A 110 7.53 1.84 8.48
C GLY A 110 8.12 0.43 8.41
N VAL A 111 7.42 -0.59 8.94
CA VAL A 111 7.81 -2.00 8.86
C VAL A 111 6.87 -2.73 7.92
N PHE A 112 7.41 -3.55 7.03
CA PHE A 112 6.58 -4.36 6.13
C PHE A 112 5.57 -5.22 6.91
N PRO A 113 4.30 -5.33 6.46
CA PRO A 113 3.26 -6.03 7.19
C PRO A 113 3.56 -7.53 7.39
N GLU A 114 4.38 -8.11 6.52
CA GLU A 114 4.84 -9.51 6.63
C GLU A 114 5.72 -9.77 7.86
N LYS A 115 6.32 -8.72 8.45
CA LYS A 115 7.13 -8.81 9.68
C LYS A 115 6.33 -8.29 10.87
N VAL A 116 6.28 -9.06 11.96
CA VAL A 116 5.60 -8.65 13.20
C VAL A 116 6.21 -7.37 13.80
N ASN A 117 5.36 -6.49 14.32
CA ASN A 117 5.74 -5.28 15.03
C ASN A 117 4.89 -5.15 16.30
N ALA A 118 5.52 -4.88 17.44
CA ALA A 118 4.88 -4.96 18.76
C ALA A 118 3.75 -3.93 18.97
N GLY A 119 3.79 -2.79 18.24
CA GLY A 119 2.76 -1.75 18.32
C GLY A 119 1.46 -2.05 17.53
N ARG A 120 1.35 -3.20 16.86
CA ARG A 120 0.17 -3.54 16.05
C ARG A 120 -0.92 -4.19 16.90
N VAL A 121 -2.13 -3.63 16.82
CA VAL A 121 -3.33 -4.22 17.42
C VAL A 121 -4.02 -5.13 16.40
N ALA A 122 -4.40 -6.33 16.82
CA ALA A 122 -5.17 -7.23 15.98
C ALA A 122 -6.58 -6.66 15.76
N ALA A 123 -6.92 -6.36 14.51
CA ALA A 123 -8.27 -6.01 14.09
C ALA A 123 -8.91 -7.19 13.35
N ASN A 124 -10.24 -7.32 13.43
CA ASN A 124 -11.00 -8.41 12.79
C ASN A 124 -10.48 -9.82 13.11
N SER A 125 -10.03 -10.02 14.35
CA SER A 125 -9.61 -11.33 14.86
C SER A 125 -10.68 -11.88 15.80
N VAL A 126 -11.18 -13.08 15.50
CA VAL A 126 -12.13 -13.79 16.34
C VAL A 126 -11.42 -14.97 17.01
N GLY A 127 -11.47 -15.04 18.33
CA GLY A 127 -10.77 -16.04 19.15
C GLY A 127 -11.39 -17.45 19.11
N ARG A 128 -11.75 -17.96 17.93
CA ARG A 128 -12.33 -19.31 17.72
C ARG A 128 -11.79 -19.95 16.44
N LYS A 129 -12.06 -21.25 16.26
CA LYS A 129 -11.70 -21.95 15.02
C LYS A 129 -12.70 -21.61 13.91
N ILE A 130 -12.27 -21.66 12.65
CA ILE A 130 -13.15 -21.39 11.50
C ILE A 130 -14.36 -22.35 11.42
N GLY A 131 -14.18 -23.59 11.90
CA GLY A 131 -15.25 -24.59 11.97
C GLY A 131 -16.28 -24.35 13.07
N ASP A 132 -15.98 -23.47 14.03
CA ASP A 132 -16.88 -23.11 15.14
C ASP A 132 -17.78 -21.91 14.77
N ASN A 133 -17.82 -21.52 13.49
CA ASN A 133 -18.73 -20.50 13.03
C ASN A 133 -20.18 -21.00 13.14
N PRO A 134 -21.11 -20.17 13.66
CA PRO A 134 -22.52 -20.55 13.77
C PRO A 134 -23.12 -20.83 12.39
N ASN A 135 -24.15 -21.68 12.36
CA ASN A 135 -24.92 -21.91 11.15
C ASN A 135 -25.65 -20.62 10.71
N PRO A 136 -25.89 -20.40 9.41
CA PRO A 136 -26.60 -19.21 8.94
C PRO A 136 -27.98 -19.01 9.59
N ILE A 137 -28.65 -20.10 9.97
CA ILE A 137 -29.96 -20.06 10.62
C ILE A 137 -29.91 -19.41 12.02
N SER A 138 -28.83 -19.61 12.77
CA SER A 138 -28.69 -19.05 14.12
C SER A 138 -28.41 -17.55 14.14
N VAL A 139 -27.98 -16.97 13.03
CA VAL A 139 -27.75 -15.51 12.88
C VAL A 139 -28.78 -14.86 11.97
N LYS A 140 -29.82 -15.58 11.56
CA LYS A 140 -30.85 -15.10 10.64
C LYS A 140 -31.57 -13.87 11.22
N PHE A 141 -31.77 -12.86 10.38
CA PHE A 141 -32.42 -11.59 10.74
C PHE A 141 -31.73 -10.75 11.83
N THR A 142 -30.47 -11.06 12.17
CA THR A 142 -29.70 -10.28 13.16
C THR A 142 -28.83 -9.19 12.53
N GLY A 143 -28.68 -9.19 11.20
CA GLY A 143 -27.76 -8.31 10.48
C GLY A 143 -26.28 -8.70 10.59
N LYS A 144 -25.94 -9.74 11.38
CA LYS A 144 -24.57 -10.25 11.52
C LYS A 144 -24.31 -11.39 10.55
N ALA A 145 -23.09 -11.44 9.99
CA ALA A 145 -22.63 -12.60 9.25
C ALA A 145 -22.12 -13.69 10.21
N THR A 146 -22.02 -14.93 9.73
CA THR A 146 -21.53 -16.06 10.53
C THR A 146 -20.07 -15.91 10.96
N TYR A 147 -19.27 -15.12 10.26
CA TYR A 147 -17.88 -14.82 10.64
C TYR A 147 -17.77 -13.66 11.64
N ASP A 148 -18.80 -12.83 11.78
CA ASP A 148 -18.84 -11.70 12.72
C ASP A 148 -19.49 -12.06 14.07
N ALA A 149 -20.41 -13.01 14.02
CA ALA A 149 -21.25 -13.43 15.15
C ALA A 149 -20.50 -14.30 16.14
#